data_AF-A0A452XHY1-F1
#
_entry.id   AF-A0A452XHY1-F1
#
_cell.length_a   1.000
_cell.length_b   1.000
_cell.length_c   1.000
_cell.angle_alpha   90.00
_cell.angle_beta   90.00
_cell.angle_gamma   90.00
#
_symmetry.space_group_name_H-M   'P 1'
#
loop_
_entity.id
_entity.type
_entity.pdbx_description
1 polymer ?
#
loop_
_entity_poly.entity_id
_entity_poly.type
_entity_poly.pdbx_seq_one_letter_code
_entity_poly.pdbx_strand_id
1 'polypeptide(L)'
;IEVQLSEQPDSTQWKLTKNGIFMVKSFCMDLINSYPLSRSLHIWKVKVPLRIKIFMWFVHKQVILTKDNLIKRRWVGRSRCCFCDHDGTIQHLFLECPLAKLLWRTIRIAFNINPPVDIASLFGT
;
A
#
# COMPACT_ATOMS: atom_id res chain seq x y z
N ILE A 1 -22.38 -32.77 21.86
CA ILE A 1 -23.16 -31.55 22.16
C ILE A 1 -24.28 -31.51 21.14
N GLU A 2 -25.50 -31.89 21.53
CA GLU A 2 -26.68 -31.72 20.68
C GLU A 2 -27.06 -30.24 20.68
N VAL A 3 -27.01 -29.59 19.52
CA VAL A 3 -27.45 -28.22 19.35
C VAL A 3 -28.95 -28.28 19.06
N GLN A 4 -29.78 -27.92 20.05
CA GLN A 4 -31.22 -27.80 19.83
C GLN A 4 -31.52 -26.50 19.07
N LEU A 5 -32.09 -26.65 17.89
CA LEU A 5 -32.53 -25.53 17.05
C LEU A 5 -33.94 -25.11 17.46
N SER A 6 -34.13 -23.81 17.58
CA SER A 6 -35.41 -23.17 17.91
C SER A 6 -36.09 -22.71 16.62
N GLU A 7 -37.42 -22.73 16.55
CA GLU A 7 -38.19 -22.13 15.43
C GLU A 7 -38.23 -20.59 15.47
N GLN A 8 -37.50 -19.97 16.40
CA GLN A 8 -37.36 -18.52 16.42
C GLN A 8 -36.58 -18.02 15.19
N PRO A 9 -36.98 -16.88 14.60
CA PRO A 9 -36.24 -16.29 13.49
C PRO A 9 -34.82 -15.91 13.91
N ASP A 10 -33.86 -16.19 13.03
CA ASP A 10 -32.46 -15.86 13.25
C ASP A 10 -32.27 -14.37 13.52
N SER A 11 -31.43 -14.05 14.51
CA SER A 11 -31.04 -12.68 14.82
C SER A 11 -29.54 -12.47 14.63
N THR A 12 -29.16 -11.37 13.98
CA THR A 12 -27.76 -10.98 13.85
C THR A 12 -27.28 -10.36 15.15
N GLN A 13 -26.29 -10.98 15.81
CA GLN A 13 -25.70 -10.45 17.03
C GLN A 13 -24.25 -10.00 16.82
N TRP A 14 -23.92 -8.85 17.39
CA TRP A 14 -22.58 -8.29 17.34
C TRP A 14 -21.66 -8.96 18.38
N LYS A 15 -20.71 -9.77 17.91
CA LYS A 15 -19.81 -10.55 18.78
C LYS A 15 -18.82 -9.71 19.61
N LEU A 16 -18.54 -8.48 19.20
CA LEU A 16 -17.54 -7.63 19.86
C LEU A 16 -18.09 -6.88 21.08
N THR A 17 -19.36 -7.07 21.42
CA THR A 17 -20.02 -6.40 22.54
C THR A 17 -20.89 -7.38 23.31
N LYS A 18 -20.85 -7.33 24.64
CA LYS A 18 -21.61 -8.24 25.51
C LYS A 18 -23.14 -8.14 25.36
N ASN A 19 -23.64 -6.99 24.92
CA ASN A 19 -25.06 -6.75 24.69
C ASN A 19 -25.52 -7.11 23.26
N GLY A 20 -24.62 -7.62 22.40
CA GLY A 20 -24.95 -8.02 21.03
C GLY A 20 -25.29 -6.86 20.07
N ILE A 21 -25.14 -5.59 20.51
CA ILE A 21 -25.50 -4.41 19.72
C ILE A 21 -24.27 -3.89 18.97
N PHE A 22 -24.43 -3.64 17.67
CA PHE A 22 -23.39 -3.04 16.86
C PHE A 22 -22.96 -1.66 17.41
N MET A 23 -21.66 -1.49 17.61
CA MET A 23 -21.06 -0.20 17.94
C MET A 23 -19.87 0.06 17.02
N VAL A 24 -19.87 1.23 16.37
CA VAL A 24 -18.75 1.69 15.53
C VAL A 24 -17.44 1.68 16.32
N LYS A 25 -17.48 2.03 17.61
CA LYS A 25 -16.31 1.98 18.50
C LYS A 25 -15.71 0.58 18.63
N SER A 26 -16.53 -0.44 18.91
CA SER A 26 -16.03 -1.81 19.06
C SER A 26 -15.53 -2.37 17.74
N PHE A 27 -16.20 -2.03 16.64
CA PHE A 27 -15.72 -2.35 15.30
C PHE A 27 -14.36 -1.72 14.98
N CYS A 28 -14.20 -0.41 15.17
CA CYS A 28 -12.95 0.29 14.88
C CYS A 28 -11.79 -0.20 15.74
N MET A 29 -12.04 -0.46 17.04
CA MET A 29 -11.00 -0.98 17.94
C MET A 29 -10.55 -2.38 17.53
N ASP A 30 -11.49 -3.25 17.20
CA ASP A 30 -11.18 -4.59 16.67
C ASP A 30 -10.39 -4.48 15.36
N LEU A 31 -10.83 -3.64 14.42
CA LEU A 31 -10.11 -3.39 13.18
C LEU A 31 -8.67 -2.88 13.42
N ILE A 32 -8.46 -2.01 14.40
CA ILE A 32 -7.12 -1.51 14.75
C ILE A 32 -6.26 -2.62 15.38
N ASN A 33 -6.85 -3.50 16.19
CA ASN A 33 -6.14 -4.54 16.92
C ASN A 33 -5.88 -5.81 16.09
N SER A 34 -6.79 -6.16 15.18
CA SER A 34 -6.69 -7.35 14.34
C SER A 34 -5.71 -7.18 13.18
N TYR A 35 -5.44 -5.94 12.77
CA TYR A 35 -4.50 -5.65 11.69
C TYR A 35 -3.18 -5.16 12.28
N PRO A 36 -2.05 -5.84 12.00
CA PRO A 36 -0.74 -5.36 12.46
C PRO A 36 -0.55 -3.92 11.98
N LEU A 37 -0.05 -3.07 12.90
CA LEU A 37 0.23 -1.65 12.67
C LEU A 37 0.77 -1.45 11.25
N SER A 38 0.07 -0.65 10.46
CA SER A 38 0.31 -0.50 9.04
C SER A 38 1.80 -0.25 8.77
N ARG A 39 2.43 -1.11 7.95
CA ARG A 39 3.86 -0.98 7.55
C ARG A 39 4.24 0.41 7.02
N SER A 40 3.26 1.23 6.63
CA SER A 40 3.43 2.59 6.12
C SER A 40 3.30 3.73 7.15
N LEU A 41 3.29 3.47 8.47
CA LEU A 41 3.17 4.55 9.48
C LEU A 41 4.24 5.64 9.33
N HIS A 42 5.46 5.26 8.92
CA HIS A 42 6.56 6.20 8.68
C HIS A 42 6.21 7.23 7.58
N ILE A 43 5.48 6.84 6.53
CA ILE A 43 5.04 7.72 5.43
C ILE A 43 4.16 8.86 5.96
N TRP A 44 3.28 8.55 6.92
CA TRP A 44 2.35 9.53 7.46
C TRP A 44 3.02 10.57 8.37
N LYS A 45 4.19 10.24 8.94
CA LYS A 45 5.00 11.14 9.78
C LYS A 45 5.80 12.18 8.98
N VAL A 46 6.04 11.95 7.69
CA VAL A 46 6.82 12.87 6.84
C VAL A 46 6.11 14.23 6.70
N LYS A 47 6.86 15.33 6.77
CA LYS A 47 6.34 16.70 6.60
C LYS A 47 6.21 17.09 5.13
N VAL A 48 5.30 16.45 4.40
CA VAL A 48 4.97 16.75 3.00
C VAL A 48 3.47 16.88 2.79
N PRO A 49 3.00 17.54 1.72
CA PRO A 49 1.57 17.62 1.39
C PRO A 49 0.90 16.24 1.32
N LEU A 50 -0.37 16.17 1.70
CA LEU A 50 -1.15 14.92 1.78
C LEU A 50 -1.14 14.13 0.45
N ARG A 51 -1.24 14.83 -0.68
CA ARG A 51 -1.14 14.24 -2.03
C ARG A 51 0.16 13.44 -2.23
N ILE A 52 1.28 13.90 -1.68
CA ILE A 52 2.57 13.21 -1.76
C ILE A 52 2.58 12.00 -0.83
N LYS A 53 2.00 12.12 0.38
CA LYS A 53 1.86 10.98 1.31
C LYS A 53 1.03 9.84 0.71
N ILE A 54 -0.09 10.17 0.08
CA ILE A 54 -0.95 9.19 -0.60
C ILE A 54 -0.19 8.51 -1.73
N PHE A 55 0.54 9.28 -2.54
CA PHE A 55 1.37 8.74 -3.60
C PHE A 55 2.45 7.79 -3.07
N MET A 56 3.22 8.20 -2.06
CA MET A 56 4.22 7.38 -1.39
C MET A 56 3.60 6.09 -0.83
N TRP A 57 2.42 6.18 -0.21
CA TRP A 57 1.69 5.02 0.30
C TRP A 57 1.31 4.04 -0.81
N PHE A 58 0.87 4.52 -1.97
CA PHE A 58 0.59 3.66 -3.13
C PHE A 58 1.86 3.01 -3.69
N VAL A 59 2.99 3.74 -3.73
CA VAL A 59 4.29 3.17 -4.16
C VAL A 59 4.71 2.05 -3.20
N HIS A 60 4.68 2.31 -1.89
CA HIS A 60 5.01 1.34 -0.86
C HIS A 60 4.10 0.09 -0.92
N LYS A 61 2.83 0.26 -1.28
CA LYS A 61 1.87 -0.83 -1.47
C LYS A 61 1.98 -1.51 -2.84
N GLN A 62 2.84 -1.05 -3.74
CA GLN A 62 2.97 -1.54 -5.12
C GLN A 62 1.68 -1.41 -5.96
N VAL A 63 0.83 -0.43 -5.68
CA VAL A 63 -0.51 -0.27 -6.31
C VAL A 63 -0.67 0.98 -7.16
N ILE A 64 0.40 1.76 -7.39
CA ILE A 64 0.32 2.91 -8.30
C ILE A 64 -0.10 2.46 -9.71
N LEU A 65 -0.71 3.38 -10.47
CA LEU A 65 -1.21 3.15 -11.84
C LEU A 65 -0.06 3.07 -12.86
N THR A 66 0.92 2.23 -12.60
CA THR A 66 1.94 1.85 -13.58
C THR A 66 1.34 0.92 -14.62
N LYS A 67 1.98 0.86 -15.80
CA LYS A 67 1.43 0.15 -16.96
C LYS A 67 1.25 -1.35 -16.68
N ASP A 68 2.14 -1.95 -15.90
CA ASP A 68 2.02 -3.32 -15.40
C ASP A 68 0.76 -3.51 -14.51
N ASN A 69 0.49 -2.59 -13.61
CA ASN A 69 -0.71 -2.63 -12.75
C ASN A 69 -2.00 -2.34 -13.52
N LEU A 70 -1.95 -1.51 -14.57
CA LEU A 70 -3.08 -1.29 -15.47
C LEU A 70 -3.40 -2.54 -16.29
N ILE A 71 -2.38 -3.24 -16.79
CA ILE A 71 -2.56 -4.49 -17.54
C ILE A 71 -3.21 -5.56 -16.65
N LYS A 72 -2.81 -5.69 -15.38
CA LYS A 72 -3.49 -6.57 -14.40
C LYS A 72 -4.98 -6.25 -14.24
N ARG A 73 -5.39 -5.00 -14.50
CA ARG A 73 -6.78 -4.54 -14.47
C ARG A 73 -7.47 -4.59 -15.85
N ARG A 74 -6.93 -5.37 -16.80
CA ARG A 74 -7.45 -5.54 -18.17
C ARG A 74 -7.40 -4.27 -19.03
N TRP A 75 -6.50 -3.33 -18.72
CA TRP A 75 -6.25 -2.20 -19.60
C TRP A 75 -5.50 -2.63 -20.86
N VAL A 76 -5.86 -2.06 -22.01
CA VAL A 76 -5.27 -2.38 -23.31
C VAL A 76 -4.24 -1.30 -23.69
N GLY A 77 -2.96 -1.68 -23.68
CA GLY A 77 -1.87 -0.85 -24.19
C GLY A 77 -0.49 -1.44 -23.88
N ARG A 78 0.57 -0.75 -24.33
CA ARG A 78 1.95 -1.25 -24.20
C ARG A 78 2.45 -1.14 -22.75
N SER A 79 3.02 -2.21 -22.20
CA SER A 79 3.66 -2.27 -20.87
C SER A 79 4.97 -1.47 -20.76
N ARG A 80 5.49 -0.98 -21.88
CA ARG A 80 6.84 -0.44 -21.98
C ARG A 80 6.97 0.94 -21.33
N CYS A 81 8.11 1.17 -20.68
CA CYS A 81 8.55 2.41 -20.07
C CYS A 81 8.65 3.50 -21.13
N CYS A 82 8.15 4.70 -20.82
CA CYS A 82 8.20 5.85 -21.72
C CYS A 82 9.62 6.41 -21.93
N PHE A 83 10.59 6.03 -21.09
CA PHE A 83 11.95 6.60 -21.12
C PHE A 83 12.99 5.68 -21.73
N CYS A 84 12.84 4.36 -21.65
CA CYS A 84 13.85 3.42 -22.14
C CYS A 84 13.30 2.11 -22.72
N ASP A 85 12.00 2.06 -23.03
CA ASP A 85 11.37 0.96 -23.77
C ASP A 85 11.52 -0.45 -23.12
N HIS A 86 11.87 -0.52 -21.84
CA HIS A 86 11.86 -1.74 -21.02
C HIS A 86 10.51 -1.90 -20.30
N ASP A 87 10.25 -2.99 -19.57
CA ASP A 87 9.00 -3.11 -18.82
C ASP A 87 8.85 -2.01 -17.75
N GLY A 88 7.74 -1.28 -17.80
CA GLY A 88 7.46 -0.13 -16.94
C GLY A 88 6.89 -0.53 -15.57
N THR A 89 7.59 -1.40 -14.84
CA THR A 89 7.24 -1.76 -13.46
C THR A 89 7.54 -0.60 -12.50
N ILE A 90 6.96 -0.65 -11.30
CA ILE A 90 7.24 0.34 -10.24
C ILE A 90 8.74 0.38 -9.92
N GLN A 91 9.36 -0.79 -9.72
CA GLN A 91 10.80 -0.88 -9.47
C GLN A 91 11.62 -0.26 -10.61
N HIS A 92 11.25 -0.57 -11.85
CA HIS A 92 11.93 -0.01 -13.01
C HIS A 92 11.84 1.51 -13.05
N LEU A 93 10.63 2.07 -12.91
CA LEU A 93 10.39 3.51 -13.03
C LEU A 93 11.10 4.34 -11.96
N PHE A 94 11.24 3.80 -10.75
CA PHE A 94 11.83 4.53 -9.62
C PHE A 94 13.32 4.23 -9.38
N LEU A 95 13.86 3.10 -9.85
CA LEU A 95 15.21 2.66 -9.50
C LEU A 95 16.06 2.26 -10.71
N GLU A 96 15.50 1.52 -11.67
CA GLU A 96 16.33 0.87 -12.71
C GLU A 96 16.40 1.65 -14.02
N CYS A 97 15.37 2.46 -14.30
CA CYS A 97 15.26 3.31 -15.48
C CYS A 97 16.49 4.21 -15.57
N PRO A 98 17.07 4.42 -16.76
CA PRO A 98 18.23 5.32 -16.94
C PRO A 98 18.00 6.72 -16.34
N LEU A 99 16.77 7.25 -16.46
CA LEU A 99 16.39 8.52 -15.85
C LEU A 99 16.41 8.44 -14.31
N ALA A 100 15.85 7.38 -13.73
CA ALA A 100 15.86 7.18 -12.29
C ALA A 100 17.29 7.03 -11.74
N LYS A 101 18.12 6.23 -12.42
CA LYS A 101 19.54 6.07 -12.07
C LYS A 101 20.29 7.39 -12.10
N LEU A 102 20.00 8.25 -13.09
CA LEU A 102 20.60 9.58 -13.15
C LEU A 102 20.22 10.43 -11.93
N LEU A 103 18.93 10.49 -11.59
CA LEU A 103 18.45 11.22 -10.41
C LEU A 103 19.10 10.72 -9.12
N TRP A 104 19.19 9.40 -8.94
CA TRP A 104 19.84 8.82 -7.76
C TRP A 104 21.33 9.12 -7.69
N ARG A 105 22.03 9.15 -8.83
CA ARG A 105 23.44 9.59 -8.87
C ARG A 105 23.56 11.05 -8.44
N THR A 106 22.68 11.93 -8.90
CA THR A 106 22.66 13.33 -8.48
C THR A 106 22.42 13.46 -6.97
N ILE A 107 21.44 12.72 -6.43
CA ILE A 107 21.16 12.70 -4.99
C ILE A 107 22.37 12.19 -4.19
N ARG A 108 23.04 11.14 -4.67
CA ARG A 108 24.26 10.62 -4.04
C ARG A 108 25.37 11.65 -4.01
N ILE A 109 25.59 12.37 -5.11
CA ILE A 109 26.63 13.41 -5.18
C ILE A 109 26.28 14.60 -4.27
N ALA A 110 25.02 15.05 -4.28
CA ALA A 110 24.60 16.24 -3.55
C ALA A 110 24.43 16.01 -2.04
N PHE A 111 23.97 14.83 -1.63
CA PHE A 111 23.55 14.56 -0.25
C PHE A 111 24.28 13.36 0.39
N ASN A 112 25.18 12.70 -0.33
CA ASN A 112 25.86 11.47 0.12
C ASN A 112 24.91 10.33 0.53
N ILE A 113 23.72 10.27 -0.10
CA ILE A 113 22.72 9.22 0.12
C ILE A 113 22.89 8.12 -0.93
N ASN A 114 22.99 6.87 -0.49
CA ASN A 114 23.08 5.74 -1.42
C ASN A 114 21.73 5.45 -2.08
N PRO A 115 21.72 5.08 -3.37
CA PRO A 115 20.51 4.66 -4.05
C PRO A 115 19.87 3.44 -3.35
N PRO A 116 18.53 3.40 -3.24
CA PRO A 116 17.82 2.20 -2.81
C PRO A 116 18.00 1.07 -3.83
N VAL A 117 17.99 -0.17 -3.34
CA VAL A 117 18.12 -1.39 -4.17
C VAL A 117 16.75 -1.94 -4.60
N ASP A 118 15.71 -1.61 -3.85
CA ASP A 118 14.33 -2.01 -4.10
C ASP A 118 13.36 -0.96 -3.52
N ILE A 119 12.06 -1.19 -3.70
CA ILE A 119 11.06 -0.24 -3.20
C ILE A 119 10.92 -0.32 -1.67
N ALA A 120 11.26 -1.43 -1.01
CA ALA A 120 11.16 -1.53 0.45
C ALA A 120 12.23 -0.66 1.15
N SER A 121 13.47 -0.76 0.68
CA SER A 121 14.62 0.05 1.11
C SER A 121 14.44 1.54 0.84
N LEU A 122 13.69 1.93 -0.21
CA LEU A 122 13.30 3.33 -0.45
C LEU A 122 12.57 3.95 0.75
N PHE A 123 11.82 3.13 1.49
CA PHE A 123 11.02 3.53 2.63
C PHE A 123 11.65 3.15 3.99
N GLY A 124 12.82 2.51 3.99
CA GLY A 124 13.51 2.08 5.20
C GLY A 124 12.78 0.97 5.96
N THR A 125 12.07 0.10 5.24
CA THR A 125 11.33 -1.06 5.77
C THR A 125 11.92 -2.38 5.30
#